data_AF-X1T7H9-F1
#
_entry.id   AF-X1T7H9-F1
#
_cell.length_a   1.000
_cell.length_b   1.000
_cell.length_c   1.000
_cell.angle_alpha   90.00
_cell.angle_beta   90.00
_cell.angle_gamma   90.00
#
_symmetry.space_group_name_H-M   'P 1'
#
loop_
_entity.id
_entity.type
_entity.pdbx_description
1 polymer ?
#
loop_
_entity_poly.entity_id
_entity_poly.type
_entity_poly.pdbx_seq_one_letter_code
_entity_poly.pdbx_strand_id
1 'polypeptide(L)' 'MKKISFEIIGHIMILRTEKPENQVLAFALSELKKRKNVKTIMLQTSKVNSVRRTRDLKYLIGEKNFETIHRE' A
#
# COMPACT_ATOMS: atom_id res chain seq x y z
N MET A 1 12.92 -4.51 -15.44
CA MET A 1 11.74 -4.86 -14.61
C MET A 1 11.26 -3.61 -13.88
N LYS A 2 9.98 -3.20 -14.05
CA LYS A 2 9.39 -2.11 -13.25
C LYS A 2 9.53 -2.47 -11.76
N LYS A 3 10.19 -1.62 -10.97
CA LYS A 3 10.26 -1.76 -9.50
C LYS A 3 8.88 -1.47 -8.90
N ILE A 4 8.52 -2.18 -7.83
CA ILE A 4 7.34 -1.83 -7.02
C ILE A 4 7.74 -0.58 -6.24
N SER A 5 7.06 0.55 -6.49
CA SER A 5 7.22 1.75 -5.68
C SER A 5 6.22 1.72 -4.53
N PHE A 6 6.58 2.33 -3.41
CA PHE A 6 5.73 2.38 -2.23
C PHE A 6 5.92 3.66 -1.44
N GLU A 7 4.93 3.97 -0.63
CA GLU A 7 4.92 5.08 0.33
C GLU A 7 4.41 4.54 1.67
N ILE A 8 4.88 5.10 2.78
CA ILE A 8 4.44 4.72 4.12
C ILE A 8 3.87 5.95 4.81
N ILE A 9 2.60 5.88 5.19
CA ILE A 9 1.89 6.91 5.93
C ILE A 9 1.51 6.30 7.27
N GLY A 10 2.17 6.75 8.33
CA GLY A 10 2.01 6.17 9.67
C GLY A 10 2.31 4.67 9.67
N HIS A 11 1.30 3.84 9.96
CA HIS A 11 1.42 2.37 9.94
C HIS A 11 0.92 1.72 8.64
N ILE A 12 0.53 2.51 7.64
CA ILE A 12 -0.06 2.04 6.38
C ILE A 12 0.97 2.18 5.26
N MET A 13 1.25 1.10 4.54
CA MET A 13 2.06 1.12 3.33
C MET A 13 1.17 1.05 2.08
N ILE A 14 1.40 1.93 1.12
CA ILE A 14 0.67 1.98 -0.15
C ILE A 14 1.63 1.60 -1.27
N LEU A 15 1.33 0.52 -1.99
CA LEU A 15 2.09 0.02 -3.14
C LEU A 15 1.55 0.60 -4.45
N ARG A 16 2.45 0.85 -5.40
CA ARG A 16 2.14 1.30 -6.77
C ARG A 16 2.88 0.42 -7.76
N THR A 17 2.14 -0.39 -8.52
CA THR A 17 2.72 -1.32 -9.48
C THR A 17 1.66 -1.87 -10.44
N GLU A 18 2.09 -2.22 -11.66
CA GLU A 18 1.28 -2.95 -12.67
C GLU A 18 1.58 -4.46 -12.65
N LYS A 19 2.32 -4.94 -11.65
CA LYS A 19 2.67 -6.36 -11.54
C LYS A 19 1.45 -7.23 -11.22
N PRO A 20 1.49 -8.52 -11.59
CA PRO A 20 0.44 -9.47 -11.23
C PRO A 20 0.23 -9.56 -9.72
N GLU A 21 -1.03 -9.72 -9.30
CA GLU A 21 -1.44 -9.75 -7.88
C GLU A 21 -0.60 -10.71 -7.03
N ASN A 22 -0.28 -11.89 -7.55
CA ASN A 22 0.54 -12.89 -6.84
C ASN A 22 1.93 -12.36 -6.47
N GLN A 23 2.57 -11.60 -7.37
CA GLN A 23 3.88 -10.99 -7.09
C GLN A 23 3.76 -9.83 -6.10
N VAL A 24 2.66 -9.09 -6.16
CA VAL A 24 2.38 -7.98 -5.25
C VAL A 24 2.13 -8.49 -3.83
N LEU A 25 1.36 -9.57 -3.69
CA LEU A 25 1.09 -10.21 -2.40
C LEU A 25 2.36 -10.79 -1.76
N ALA A 26 3.20 -11.47 -2.55
CA ALA A 26 4.48 -11.98 -2.06
C ALA A 26 5.39 -10.84 -1.57
N PHE A 27 5.43 -9.73 -2.29
CA PHE A 27 6.17 -8.53 -1.88
C PHE A 27 5.58 -7.92 -0.60
N ALA A 28 4.25 -7.77 -0.51
CA ALA A 28 3.57 -7.24 0.65
C ALA A 28 3.83 -8.07 1.91
N LEU A 29 3.74 -9.40 1.81
CA LEU A 29 4.07 -10.34 2.90
C LEU A 29 5.51 -10.16 3.41
N SER A 30 6.46 -9.97 2.49
CA SER A 30 7.87 -9.73 2.83
C SER A 30 8.05 -8.41 3.58
N GLU A 31 7.46 -7.32 3.07
CA GLU A 31 7.59 -6.00 3.69
C GLU A 31 6.90 -5.94 5.06
N LEU A 32 5.74 -6.58 5.24
CA LEU A 32 5.05 -6.66 6.53
C LEU A 32 5.91 -7.35 7.60
N LYS A 33 6.62 -8.42 7.24
CA LYS A 33 7.56 -9.12 8.14
C LYS A 33 8.80 -8.28 8.44
N LYS A 34 9.30 -7.56 7.45
CA LYS A 34 10.52 -6.74 7.55
C LYS A 34 10.30 -5.47 8.37
N ARG A 35 9.13 -4.84 8.28
CA ARG A 35 8.83 -3.52 8.85
C ARG A 35 7.80 -3.62 9.95
N LYS A 36 8.26 -3.75 11.19
CA LYS A 36 7.39 -3.87 12.38
C LYS A 36 6.43 -2.70 12.60
N ASN A 37 6.72 -1.53 12.03
CA ASN A 37 5.87 -0.34 12.11
C ASN A 37 4.73 -0.34 11.09
N VAL A 38 4.82 -1.15 10.02
CA VAL A 38 3.76 -1.29 9.02
C VAL A 38 2.83 -2.40 9.49
N LYS A 39 1.55 -2.08 9.62
CA LYS A 39 0.51 -3.04 10.02
C LYS A 39 -0.47 -3.33 8.91
N THR A 40 -0.57 -2.45 7.91
CA THR A 40 -1.53 -2.56 6.81
C THR A 40 -0.85 -2.22 5.50
N ILE A 41 -1.08 -3.04 4.46
CA ILE A 41 -0.55 -2.82 3.12
C ILE A 41 -1.70 -2.78 2.11
N MET A 42 -1.69 -1.76 1.26
CA MET A 42 -2.70 -1.44 0.27
C MET A 42 -2.07 -1.33 -1.13
N LEU A 43 -2.83 -1.62 -2.18
CA LEU A 43 -2.45 -1.41 -3.57
C LEU A 43 -3.24 -0.24 -4.14
N GLN A 44 -2.55 0.72 -4.73
CA GLN A 44 -3.21 1.78 -5.50
C GLN A 44 -3.70 1.22 -6.85
N THR A 45 -5.02 1.25 -7.06
CA THR A 45 -5.66 0.65 -8.24
C THR A 45 -6.08 1.67 -9.31
N SER A 46 -6.18 2.96 -8.96
CA SER A 46 -6.56 4.01 -9.92
C SER A 46 -5.54 5.14 -10.04
N LYS A 47 -5.56 5.79 -11.22
CA LYS A 47 -5.01 7.14 -11.39
C LYS A 47 -5.83 8.09 -10.51
N VAL A 48 -5.22 9.19 -10.05
CA VAL A 48 -5.91 10.19 -9.21
C VAL A 48 -7.16 10.66 -9.95
N ASN A 49 -8.34 10.32 -9.44
CA ASN A 49 -9.60 10.64 -10.09
C ASN A 49 -10.24 11.86 -9.42
N SER A 50 -10.67 12.80 -10.28
CA SER A 50 -11.69 13.81 -10.01
C SER A 50 -11.33 14.92 -9.00
N VAL A 51 -12.27 15.87 -8.85
CA VAL A 51 -12.18 17.14 -8.10
C VAL A 51 -11.63 17.03 -6.67
N ARG A 52 -11.84 15.88 -6.01
CA ARG A 52 -11.38 15.60 -4.63
C ARG A 52 -10.00 14.93 -4.54
N ARG A 53 -9.38 14.61 -5.69
CA ARG A 53 -8.08 13.95 -5.83
C ARG A 53 -7.94 12.65 -5.02
N THR A 54 -9.02 11.88 -4.89
CA THR A 54 -9.02 10.59 -4.20
C THR A 54 -8.39 9.50 -5.06
N ARG A 55 -7.80 8.48 -4.42
CA ARG A 55 -7.20 7.31 -5.06
C ARG A 55 -7.92 6.06 -4.56
N ASP A 56 -8.26 5.16 -5.48
CA ASP A 56 -8.79 3.87 -5.08
C ASP A 56 -7.64 3.00 -4.57
N LEU A 57 -7.86 2.44 -3.38
CA LEU A 57 -6.92 1.56 -2.71
C LEU A 57 -7.59 0.20 -2.52
N LYS A 58 -6.93 -0.85 -2.98
CA LYS A 58 -7.30 -2.25 -2.72
C LYS A 58 -6.50 -2.76 -1.53
N TYR A 59 -7.18 -3.20 -0.48
CA TYR A 59 -6.53 -3.88 0.64
C TYR A 59 -5.83 -5.16 0.16
N LEU A 60 -4.59 -5.38 0.60
CA LEU A 60 -3.82 -6.59 0.31
C LEU A 60 -3.66 -7.48 1.54
N ILE A 61 -3.10 -6.93 2.62
CA ILE A 61 -2.73 -7.70 3.82
C ILE A 61 -2.56 -6.82 5.06
N GLY A 62 -2.73 -7.40 6.25
CA GLY A 62 -2.47 -6.78 7.53
C GLY A 62 -3.73 -6.55 8.35
N GLU A 63 -3.74 -5.49 9.15
CA GLU A 63 -4.93 -5.05 9.87
C GLU A 63 -5.89 -4.32 8.90
N LYS A 64 -7.21 -4.59 9.00
CA LYS A 64 -8.23 -3.83 8.26
C LYS A 64 -8.51 -2.49 8.95
N ASN A 65 -7.45 -1.70 9.15
CA ASN A 65 -7.49 -0.34 9.68
C ASN A 65 -6.92 0.61 8.62
N PHE A 66 -7.67 1.65 8.28
CA PHE A 66 -7.31 2.61 7.23
C PHE A 66 -7.11 4.03 7.76
N GLU A 67 -7.24 4.22 9.08
CA GLU A 67 -7.00 5.48 9.76
C GLU A 67 -5.65 5.44 10.45
N THR A 68 -4.83 6.46 10.27
CA THR A 68 -3.52 6.55 10.93
C THR A 68 -3.17 7.99 11.26
N ILE A 69 -2.41 8.18 12.33
CA ILE A 69 -1.78 9.46 12.65
C ILE A 69 -0.37 9.40 12.05
N HIS A 70 -0.06 10.33 11.15
CA HIS A 70 1.26 10.48 10.56
C HIS A 70 2.04 11.60 11.26
N ARG A 71 3.34 11.40 11.47
CA ARG A 71 4.27 12.44 11.93
C ARG A 71 5.22 12.71 10.77
N GLU A 72 5.18 13.94 10.29
CA GLU A 72 5.99 14.45 9.18
C GLU A 72 7.26 15.13 9.72
#